data_AF-A0A212KZB3-F1
#
_entry.id   AF-A0A212KZB3-F1
#
_cell.length_a   1.000
_cell.length_b   1.000
_cell.length_c   1.000
_cell.angle_alpha   90.00
_cell.angle_beta   90.00
_cell.angle_gamma   90.00
#
_symmetry.space_group_name_H-M   'P 1'
#
loop_
_entity.id
_entity.type
_entity.pdbx_description
1 polymer ?
#
loop_
_entity_poly.entity_id
_entity_poly.type
_entity_poly.pdbx_seq_one_letter_code
_entity_poly.pdbx_strand_id
1 'polypeptide(L)'
;MPWRTICIFCLLLFALPAQAEEPAFAPRIGIQFLPELVCLDKNSKCCGQILTHPLQVTAPVLEDPDWYVSPPGSNRPKPRYVGCWAEAQYPFVLKEALQGNPVAMADLIIRIQCTSSSLSLAYPDIPDFMHSTAFWLDWAAQITSPGWVYTRLALYDEGIGHTRSAFTKGAFLGDPKSMHAYATRWNTGSNLQWLLMAADAGYAPAAHEISRWYRFGGEKCGYALPNSPDQALAHKYLVIAMNQGHARAFGDAAYEILTSEDAQARLKDAYMYTQIGRALEESDNGLLLVGRPLPTVNPVSLDDVLGYARYVLMPPHSPLSNTEKQFSQVAKFTKGLLKLDAQGQAEATISAVAWLRDFQKRKEADMAAERARRGELTARLRERCLPALDYLATLPDPPLGNGSHYGGHITTTGMSRFATPGSAISR
;
A
#
# COMPACT_ATOMS: atom_id res chain seq x y z
N MET A 1 -42.43 36.77 33.61
CA MET A 1 -41.06 36.68 34.16
C MET A 1 -41.15 36.14 35.59
N PRO A 2 -40.25 35.27 36.07
CA PRO A 2 -39.12 34.59 35.41
C PRO A 2 -39.34 33.05 35.32
N TRP A 3 -39.14 32.41 34.17
CA TRP A 3 -37.89 31.73 33.77
C TRP A 3 -37.24 30.94 34.92
N ARG A 4 -37.63 29.66 35.04
CA ARG A 4 -36.96 28.66 35.88
C ARG A 4 -36.35 27.58 35.00
N THR A 5 -35.06 27.75 34.78
CA THR A 5 -34.03 26.70 34.83
C THR A 5 -34.20 25.51 33.88
N ILE A 6 -33.90 25.77 32.60
CA ILE A 6 -33.26 24.77 31.75
C ILE A 6 -31.87 24.54 32.34
N CYS A 7 -31.69 23.46 33.10
CA CYS A 7 -30.36 22.98 33.46
C CYS A 7 -29.70 22.45 32.19
N ILE A 8 -29.02 23.36 31.50
CA ILE A 8 -27.92 23.07 30.58
C ILE A 8 -26.87 22.35 31.42
N PHE A 9 -26.98 21.03 31.50
CA PHE A 9 -25.85 20.18 31.89
C PHE A 9 -24.92 20.18 30.68
N CYS A 10 -24.02 21.15 30.67
CA CYS A 10 -22.94 21.28 29.70
C CYS A 10 -22.17 19.96 29.61
N LEU A 11 -22.33 19.26 28.49
CA LEU A 11 -21.24 18.97 27.56
C LEU A 11 -19.84 19.06 28.20
N LEU A 12 -19.49 18.05 28.97
CA LEU A 12 -18.10 17.64 29.21
C LEU A 12 -17.89 16.26 28.57
N LEU A 13 -18.23 16.18 27.28
CA LEU A 13 -17.55 15.26 26.37
C LEU A 13 -16.17 15.86 26.16
N PHE A 14 -15.16 15.31 26.83
CA PHE A 14 -13.78 15.47 26.39
C PHE A 14 -13.71 14.89 24.97
N ALA A 15 -13.89 15.76 23.97
CA ALA A 15 -13.55 15.45 22.60
C ALA A 15 -12.04 15.18 22.56
N LEU A 16 -11.69 13.91 22.48
CA LEU A 16 -10.36 13.46 22.12
C LEU A 16 -9.99 14.14 20.78
N PRO A 17 -8.84 14.80 20.69
CA PRO A 17 -8.46 15.52 19.48
C PRO A 17 -8.15 14.49 18.39
N ALA A 18 -8.89 14.56 17.28
CA ALA A 18 -8.74 13.70 16.10
C ALA A 18 -8.50 12.21 16.44
N GLN A 19 -9.51 11.54 17.00
CA GLN A 19 -9.52 10.08 16.96
C GLN A 19 -9.38 9.66 15.49
N ALA A 20 -8.57 8.65 15.25
CA ALA A 20 -8.56 7.85 14.02
C ALA A 20 -9.89 7.08 13.81
N GLU A 21 -10.99 7.57 14.38
CA GLU A 21 -12.32 7.00 14.37
C GLU A 21 -13.37 8.12 14.23
N GLU A 22 -13.71 8.47 12.98
CA GLU A 22 -15.00 9.04 12.58
C GLU A 22 -15.17 8.90 11.04
N PRO A 23 -16.37 8.65 10.49
CA PRO A 23 -17.35 7.59 10.81
C PRO A 23 -16.93 6.26 10.15
N ALA A 24 -17.77 5.22 10.24
CA ALA A 24 -17.60 3.93 9.55
C ALA A 24 -17.38 4.12 8.03
N PHE A 25 -16.12 4.25 7.59
CA PHE A 25 -15.78 4.18 6.19
C PHE A 25 -16.14 2.77 5.70
N ALA A 26 -17.14 2.70 4.84
CA ALA A 26 -17.49 1.49 4.12
C ALA A 26 -16.79 1.52 2.75
N PRO A 27 -15.84 0.60 2.50
CA PRO A 27 -15.20 0.48 1.19
C PRO A 27 -16.23 0.28 0.08
N ARG A 28 -16.08 1.00 -1.04
CA ARG A 28 -16.92 0.85 -2.23
C ARG A 28 -16.36 -0.26 -3.11
N ILE A 29 -16.82 -1.48 -2.85
CA ILE A 29 -16.49 -2.70 -3.61
C ILE A 29 -17.67 -3.15 -4.48
N GLY A 30 -17.44 -4.12 -5.37
CA GLY A 30 -18.46 -4.62 -6.30
C GLY A 30 -18.53 -3.81 -7.59
N ILE A 31 -19.67 -3.86 -8.28
CA ILE A 31 -19.87 -3.13 -9.54
C ILE A 31 -19.93 -1.63 -9.23
N GLN A 32 -18.92 -0.89 -9.67
CA GLN A 32 -18.81 0.55 -9.50
C GLN A 32 -18.79 1.27 -10.84
N PHE A 33 -19.46 2.41 -10.90
CA PHE A 33 -19.36 3.32 -12.04
C PHE A 33 -18.13 4.20 -11.88
N LEU A 34 -17.51 4.56 -13.00
CA LEU A 34 -16.41 5.53 -12.97
C LEU A 34 -16.90 6.87 -12.43
N PRO A 35 -16.14 7.50 -11.52
CA PRO A 35 -16.50 8.80 -10.99
C PRO A 35 -16.49 9.85 -12.11
N GLU A 36 -17.50 10.71 -12.11
CA GLU A 36 -17.53 11.89 -12.98
C GLU A 36 -16.42 12.86 -12.56
N LEU A 37 -15.61 13.29 -13.52
CA LEU A 37 -14.55 14.28 -13.31
C LEU A 37 -14.78 15.52 -14.15
N VAL A 38 -14.33 16.66 -13.65
CA VAL A 38 -14.37 17.92 -14.39
C VAL A 38 -13.19 17.96 -15.35
N CYS A 39 -13.48 17.90 -16.65
CA CYS A 39 -12.51 18.14 -17.71
C CYS A 39 -12.20 19.63 -17.81
N LEU A 40 -10.94 20.02 -17.61
CA LEU A 40 -10.49 21.41 -17.68
C LEU A 40 -10.08 21.84 -19.09
N ASP A 41 -9.75 20.88 -19.97
CA ASP A 41 -9.46 21.14 -21.39
C ASP A 41 -10.26 20.19 -22.29
N LYS A 42 -11.41 20.68 -22.78
CA LYS A 42 -12.33 19.95 -23.68
C LYS A 42 -11.69 19.52 -25.01
N ASN A 43 -10.56 20.12 -25.40
CA ASN A 43 -9.84 19.78 -26.63
C ASN A 43 -8.67 18.81 -26.40
N SER A 44 -8.37 18.45 -25.15
CA SER A 44 -7.32 17.49 -24.85
C SER A 44 -7.76 16.05 -25.16
N LYS A 45 -6.87 15.27 -25.78
CA LYS A 45 -7.06 13.80 -25.98
C LYS A 45 -7.27 13.06 -24.66
N CYS A 46 -6.96 13.69 -23.53
CA CYS A 46 -7.14 13.15 -22.18
C CYS A 46 -8.62 13.08 -21.79
N CYS A 47 -9.45 14.04 -22.24
CA CYS A 47 -10.86 14.09 -21.86
C CYS A 47 -11.78 13.08 -22.58
N GLY A 48 -11.23 12.36 -23.57
CA GLY A 48 -11.94 11.34 -24.36
C GLY A 48 -11.70 9.90 -23.93
N GLN A 49 -10.94 9.64 -22.85
CA GLN A 49 -10.59 8.28 -22.39
C GLN A 49 -11.41 7.86 -21.16
N ILE A 50 -12.74 8.03 -21.24
CA ILE A 50 -13.68 7.51 -20.25
C ILE A 50 -13.97 6.06 -20.62
N LEU A 51 -13.74 5.10 -19.72
CA LEU A 51 -14.37 3.78 -19.92
C LEU A 51 -15.86 3.96 -19.74
N THR A 52 -16.65 3.49 -20.70
CA THR A 52 -18.10 3.63 -20.66
C THR A 52 -18.78 2.51 -19.88
N HIS A 53 -18.01 1.64 -19.22
CA HIS A 53 -18.50 0.43 -18.57
C HIS A 53 -18.20 0.44 -17.07
N PRO A 54 -19.11 -0.11 -16.24
CA PRO A 54 -18.85 -0.28 -14.83
C PRO A 54 -17.74 -1.32 -14.60
N LEU A 55 -17.04 -1.20 -13.49
CA LEU A 55 -15.90 -2.04 -13.12
C LEU A 55 -16.23 -2.84 -11.86
N GLN A 56 -15.83 -4.11 -11.84
CA GLN A 56 -15.97 -4.98 -10.67
C GLN A 56 -14.82 -4.72 -9.69
N VAL A 57 -14.98 -3.74 -8.79
CA VAL A 57 -13.96 -3.34 -7.82
C VAL A 57 -13.84 -4.37 -6.70
N THR A 58 -12.61 -4.77 -6.39
CA THR A 58 -12.30 -5.71 -5.31
C THR A 58 -11.79 -5.00 -4.07
N ALA A 59 -11.87 -5.66 -2.91
CA ALA A 59 -11.21 -5.16 -1.71
C ALA A 59 -9.68 -5.23 -1.87
N PRO A 60 -8.91 -4.31 -1.26
CA PRO A 60 -7.46 -4.41 -1.22
C PRO A 60 -7.01 -5.76 -0.67
N VAL A 61 -6.07 -6.42 -1.36
CA VAL A 61 -5.51 -7.69 -0.89
C VAL A 61 -4.72 -7.45 0.39
N LEU A 62 -5.07 -8.20 1.44
CA LEU A 62 -4.33 -8.19 2.68
C LEU A 62 -3.07 -9.07 2.55
N GLU A 63 -1.92 -8.44 2.36
CA GLU A 63 -0.68 -9.15 2.10
C GLU A 63 -0.10 -9.79 3.37
N ASP A 64 0.36 -11.03 3.25
CA ASP A 64 0.97 -11.75 4.37
C ASP A 64 2.49 -11.56 4.38
N PRO A 65 3.11 -11.14 5.50
CA PRO A 65 4.56 -11.13 5.64
C PRO A 65 5.21 -12.48 5.31
N ASP A 66 4.52 -13.57 5.62
CA ASP A 66 4.97 -14.95 5.36
C ASP A 66 4.95 -15.31 3.88
N TRP A 67 4.56 -14.40 2.98
CA TRP A 67 4.80 -14.54 1.54
C TRP A 67 6.20 -14.08 1.13
N TYR A 68 6.73 -13.06 1.80
CA TYR A 68 7.98 -12.39 1.42
C TYR A 68 9.18 -12.83 2.24
N VAL A 69 8.99 -13.05 3.53
CA VAL A 69 10.06 -13.43 4.45
C VAL A 69 9.75 -14.77 5.12
N SER A 70 10.78 -15.49 5.54
CA SER A 70 10.58 -16.69 6.35
C SER A 70 9.95 -16.31 7.70
N PRO A 71 9.02 -17.13 8.23
CA PRO A 71 8.47 -16.92 9.57
C PRO A 71 9.59 -16.87 10.62
N PRO A 72 9.44 -16.09 11.71
CA PRO A 72 10.41 -16.10 12.79
C PRO A 72 10.57 -17.52 13.35
N GLY A 73 11.81 -17.98 13.52
CA GLY A 73 12.12 -19.34 13.96
C GLY A 73 12.15 -20.40 12.84
N SER A 74 11.88 -20.04 11.59
CA SER A 74 12.07 -20.93 10.44
C SER A 74 13.52 -20.90 9.95
N ASN A 75 14.17 -22.06 9.92
CA ASN A 75 15.48 -22.24 9.27
C ASN A 75 15.37 -22.47 7.75
N ARG A 76 14.15 -22.46 7.19
CA ARG A 76 13.95 -22.69 5.76
C ARG A 76 14.29 -21.43 4.96
N PRO A 77 15.30 -21.47 4.08
CA PRO A 77 15.48 -20.41 3.10
C PRO A 77 14.29 -20.45 2.12
N LYS A 78 13.70 -19.29 1.82
CA LYS A 78 12.73 -19.22 0.73
C LYS A 78 13.46 -19.39 -0.62
N PRO A 79 12.86 -20.10 -1.61
CA PRO A 79 13.35 -20.14 -2.97
C PRO A 79 13.56 -18.73 -3.51
N ARG A 80 14.63 -18.56 -4.29
CA ARG A 80 14.92 -17.31 -4.96
C ARG A 80 13.98 -17.18 -6.16
N TYR A 81 13.24 -16.08 -6.25
CA TYR A 81 12.38 -15.81 -7.41
C TYR A 81 13.19 -15.00 -8.42
N VAL A 82 13.64 -15.65 -9.49
CA VAL A 82 14.63 -15.10 -10.46
C VAL A 82 14.02 -14.92 -11.85
N GLY A 83 12.69 -15.02 -11.99
CA GLY A 83 12.05 -15.06 -13.30
C GLY A 83 12.54 -16.29 -14.08
N CYS A 84 12.92 -16.10 -15.34
CA CYS A 84 13.31 -17.20 -16.23
C CYS A 84 14.78 -17.65 -16.10
N TRP A 85 15.56 -17.06 -15.19
CA TRP A 85 17.02 -17.23 -15.13
C TRP A 85 17.50 -18.47 -14.34
N ALA A 86 16.61 -19.38 -13.92
CA ALA A 86 17.01 -20.54 -13.10
C ALA A 86 16.06 -21.75 -13.22
N GLU A 87 16.13 -22.51 -14.32
CA GLU A 87 15.26 -23.69 -14.59
C GLU A 87 15.26 -24.74 -13.46
N ALA A 88 16.42 -24.98 -12.83
CA ALA A 88 16.58 -25.93 -11.74
C ALA A 88 15.78 -25.57 -10.47
N GLN A 89 15.18 -24.37 -10.40
CA GLN A 89 14.37 -23.94 -9.27
C GLN A 89 12.89 -24.28 -9.41
N TYR A 90 12.43 -24.74 -10.58
CA TYR A 90 11.01 -25.03 -10.84
C TYR A 90 10.38 -25.91 -9.74
N PRO A 91 10.98 -27.04 -9.31
CA PRO A 91 10.37 -27.89 -8.27
C PRO A 91 10.29 -27.22 -6.90
N PHE A 92 11.25 -26.36 -6.55
CA PHE A 92 11.27 -25.66 -5.25
C PHE A 92 10.21 -24.55 -5.21
N VAL A 93 10.06 -23.80 -6.30
CA VAL A 93 9.00 -22.80 -6.43
C VAL A 93 7.64 -23.47 -6.47
N LEU A 94 7.53 -24.63 -7.12
CA LEU A 94 6.31 -25.43 -7.12
C LEU A 94 5.92 -25.89 -5.72
N LYS A 95 6.89 -26.37 -4.93
CA LYS A 95 6.68 -26.76 -3.54
C LYS A 95 6.13 -25.62 -2.69
N GLU A 96 6.61 -24.39 -2.88
CA GLU A 96 6.06 -23.22 -2.16
C GLU A 96 4.70 -22.76 -2.67
N ALA A 97 4.46 -22.81 -3.98
CA ALA A 97 3.13 -22.51 -4.53
C ALA A 97 2.08 -23.46 -3.96
N LEU A 98 2.41 -24.75 -3.81
CA LEU A 98 1.56 -25.77 -3.16
C LEU A 98 1.46 -25.61 -1.63
N GLN A 99 2.20 -24.69 -1.03
CA GLN A 99 1.98 -24.22 0.34
C GLN A 99 1.06 -23.00 0.40
N GLY A 100 0.48 -22.60 -0.73
CA GLY A 100 -0.45 -21.47 -0.80
C GLY A 100 0.23 -20.12 -0.92
N ASN A 101 1.52 -20.06 -1.29
CA ASN A 101 2.23 -18.78 -1.47
C ASN A 101 1.93 -18.18 -2.86
N PRO A 102 1.17 -17.08 -2.96
CA PRO A 102 0.80 -16.49 -4.25
C PRO A 102 1.98 -15.80 -4.95
N VAL A 103 3.04 -15.43 -4.21
CA VAL A 103 4.29 -14.93 -4.82
C VAL A 103 4.98 -16.04 -5.59
N ALA A 104 5.05 -17.24 -5.01
CA ALA A 104 5.60 -18.42 -5.68
C ALA A 104 4.73 -18.84 -6.88
N MET A 105 3.40 -18.74 -6.78
CA MET A 105 2.51 -18.96 -7.92
C MET A 105 2.76 -17.99 -9.08
N ALA A 106 2.98 -16.70 -8.78
CA ALA A 106 3.34 -15.71 -9.80
C ALA A 106 4.69 -16.03 -10.46
N ASP A 107 5.69 -16.47 -9.68
CA ASP A 107 6.99 -16.91 -10.22
C ASP A 107 6.86 -18.18 -11.08
N LEU A 108 6.02 -19.15 -10.66
CA LEU A 108 5.68 -20.32 -11.49
C LEU A 108 5.09 -19.93 -12.84
N ILE A 109 4.17 -18.97 -12.87
CA ILE A 109 3.54 -18.51 -14.11
C ILE A 109 4.61 -17.99 -15.08
N ILE A 110 5.54 -17.16 -14.60
CA ILE A 110 6.67 -16.64 -15.41
C ILE A 110 7.56 -17.80 -15.90
N ARG A 111 7.92 -18.72 -15.01
CA ARG A 111 8.77 -19.88 -15.37
C ARG A 111 8.14 -20.74 -16.44
N ILE A 112 6.86 -21.07 -16.29
CA ILE A 112 6.10 -21.83 -17.28
C ILE A 112 6.09 -21.08 -18.62
N GLN A 113 5.87 -19.77 -18.63
CA GLN A 113 5.91 -18.99 -19.87
C GLN A 113 7.25 -19.10 -20.60
N CYS A 114 8.36 -19.15 -19.88
CA CYS A 114 9.69 -19.23 -20.47
C CYS A 114 10.14 -20.65 -20.86
N THR A 115 9.62 -21.69 -20.21
CA THR A 115 10.14 -23.08 -20.34
C THR A 115 9.08 -24.10 -20.75
N SER A 116 7.84 -23.67 -21.06
CA SER A 116 6.67 -24.55 -21.25
C SER A 116 6.88 -25.77 -22.16
N SER A 117 7.70 -25.67 -23.21
CA SER A 117 7.94 -26.77 -24.15
C SER A 117 8.84 -27.89 -23.60
N SER A 118 9.59 -27.66 -22.52
CA SER A 118 10.51 -28.65 -21.94
C SER A 118 10.06 -29.18 -20.57
N LEU A 119 9.11 -28.53 -19.89
CA LEU A 119 8.74 -28.87 -18.51
C LEU A 119 8.15 -30.27 -18.35
N SER A 120 7.16 -30.66 -19.15
CA SER A 120 6.56 -32.01 -19.08
C SER A 120 7.57 -33.12 -19.37
N LEU A 121 8.61 -32.83 -20.17
CA LEU A 121 9.69 -33.78 -20.45
C LEU A 121 10.71 -33.85 -19.31
N ALA A 122 11.03 -32.70 -18.70
CA ALA A 122 11.98 -32.61 -17.60
C ALA A 122 11.41 -33.15 -16.27
N TYR A 123 10.09 -33.06 -16.07
CA TYR A 123 9.41 -33.46 -14.85
C TYR A 123 8.15 -34.30 -15.13
N PRO A 124 8.29 -35.52 -15.69
CA PRO A 124 7.15 -36.34 -16.12
C PRO A 124 6.25 -36.81 -14.97
N ASP A 125 6.76 -36.81 -13.74
CA ASP A 125 6.00 -37.19 -12.54
C ASP A 125 5.09 -36.06 -12.01
N ILE A 126 5.19 -34.85 -12.61
CA ILE A 126 4.30 -33.73 -12.31
C ILE A 126 3.17 -33.71 -13.34
N PRO A 127 1.89 -33.69 -12.94
CA PRO A 127 0.79 -33.66 -13.89
C PRO A 127 0.83 -32.47 -14.85
N ASP A 128 0.55 -32.71 -16.13
CA ASP A 128 0.64 -31.70 -17.20
C ASP A 128 -0.16 -30.42 -16.92
N PHE A 129 -1.31 -30.53 -16.26
CA PHE A 129 -2.12 -29.35 -15.92
C PHE A 129 -1.39 -28.37 -14.99
N MET A 130 -0.39 -28.83 -14.22
CA MET A 130 0.45 -28.01 -13.35
C MET A 130 1.57 -27.28 -14.10
N HIS A 131 1.80 -27.63 -15.36
CA HIS A 131 2.63 -26.86 -16.30
C HIS A 131 1.81 -25.82 -17.08
N SER A 132 0.62 -25.46 -16.61
CA SER A 132 -0.26 -24.46 -17.24
C SER A 132 -0.26 -23.13 -16.50
N THR A 133 -0.05 -22.04 -17.24
CA THR A 133 -0.20 -20.67 -16.70
C THR A 133 -1.63 -20.41 -16.24
N ALA A 134 -2.63 -20.91 -16.95
CA ALA A 134 -4.04 -20.70 -16.63
C ALA A 134 -4.40 -21.32 -15.28
N PHE A 135 -3.87 -22.51 -14.98
CA PHE A 135 -4.09 -23.18 -13.70
C PHE A 135 -3.56 -22.34 -12.53
N TRP A 136 -2.32 -21.87 -12.62
CA TRP A 136 -1.72 -21.07 -11.55
C TRP A 136 -2.29 -19.66 -11.44
N LEU A 137 -2.71 -19.06 -12.56
CA LEU A 137 -3.41 -17.77 -12.56
C LEU A 137 -4.74 -17.86 -11.81
N ASP A 138 -5.52 -18.91 -12.06
CA ASP A 138 -6.80 -19.13 -11.38
C ASP A 138 -6.60 -19.29 -9.86
N TRP A 139 -5.68 -20.16 -9.43
CA TRP A 139 -5.39 -20.36 -8.01
C TRP A 139 -4.84 -19.12 -7.31
N ALA A 140 -3.89 -18.43 -7.95
CA ALA A 140 -3.34 -17.20 -7.39
C ALA A 140 -4.42 -16.11 -7.24
N ALA A 141 -5.35 -16.03 -8.21
CA ALA A 141 -6.47 -15.10 -8.15
C ALA A 141 -7.48 -15.43 -7.04
N GLN A 142 -7.75 -16.72 -6.79
CA GLN A 142 -8.62 -17.15 -5.69
C GLN A 142 -7.99 -16.90 -4.30
N ILE A 143 -6.66 -17.06 -4.18
CA ILE A 143 -5.91 -16.77 -2.95
C ILE A 143 -5.79 -15.27 -2.71
N THR A 144 -5.67 -14.47 -3.76
CA THR A 144 -5.49 -13.01 -3.68
C THR A 144 -6.63 -12.29 -4.39
N SER A 145 -6.36 -11.73 -5.57
CA SER A 145 -7.32 -11.20 -6.53
C SER A 145 -6.71 -11.36 -7.93
N PRO A 146 -7.53 -11.42 -9.00
CA PRO A 146 -7.00 -11.43 -10.36
C PRO A 146 -6.01 -10.29 -10.64
N GLY A 147 -6.34 -9.06 -10.23
CA GLY A 147 -5.49 -7.90 -10.49
C GLY A 147 -4.21 -7.86 -9.65
N TRP A 148 -4.23 -8.36 -8.41
CA TRP A 148 -3.01 -8.45 -7.60
C TRP A 148 -1.96 -9.33 -8.28
N VAL A 149 -2.36 -10.49 -8.81
CA VAL A 149 -1.45 -11.40 -9.52
C VAL A 149 -0.86 -10.72 -10.75
N TYR A 150 -1.66 -10.02 -11.55
CA TYR A 150 -1.15 -9.26 -12.69
C TYR A 150 -0.17 -8.16 -12.26
N THR A 151 -0.46 -7.42 -11.19
CA THR A 151 0.50 -6.44 -10.64
C THR A 151 1.80 -7.11 -10.20
N ARG A 152 1.75 -8.31 -9.61
CA ARG A 152 2.96 -9.04 -9.23
C ARG A 152 3.76 -9.48 -10.46
N LEU A 153 3.10 -10.00 -11.49
CA LEU A 153 3.73 -10.36 -12.76
C LEU A 153 4.39 -9.16 -13.45
N ALA A 154 3.85 -7.96 -13.24
CA ALA A 154 4.42 -6.72 -13.76
C ALA A 154 5.75 -6.28 -13.10
N LEU A 155 6.23 -6.98 -12.07
CA LEU A 155 7.53 -6.69 -11.43
C LEU A 155 8.72 -7.39 -12.11
N TYR A 156 8.47 -8.33 -13.03
CA TYR A 156 9.55 -9.07 -13.71
C TYR A 156 9.97 -8.36 -15.01
N ASP A 157 11.26 -8.03 -15.13
CA ASP A 157 11.84 -7.27 -16.25
C ASP A 157 11.73 -7.96 -17.61
N GLU A 158 11.64 -9.29 -17.63
CA GLU A 158 11.44 -10.10 -18.84
C GLU A 158 10.11 -9.81 -19.55
N GLY A 159 9.25 -9.00 -18.91
CA GLY A 159 8.00 -8.51 -19.43
C GLY A 159 7.98 -7.03 -19.76
N ILE A 160 9.02 -6.34 -20.25
CA ILE A 160 8.92 -4.89 -20.60
C ILE A 160 7.66 -4.56 -21.47
N GLY A 161 7.18 -5.47 -22.32
CA GLY A 161 5.87 -5.37 -22.99
C GLY A 161 4.65 -5.84 -22.17
N HIS A 162 4.81 -6.86 -21.33
CA HIS A 162 3.77 -7.46 -20.49
C HIS A 162 3.48 -6.68 -19.19
N THR A 163 4.42 -5.93 -18.64
CA THR A 163 4.26 -5.08 -17.45
C THR A 163 3.17 -4.03 -17.69
N ARG A 164 3.15 -3.42 -18.88
CA ARG A 164 2.09 -2.49 -19.34
C ARG A 164 0.74 -3.19 -19.41
N SER A 165 0.68 -4.32 -20.10
CA SER A 165 -0.57 -5.09 -20.24
C SER A 165 -1.12 -5.55 -18.90
N ALA A 166 -0.25 -5.92 -17.96
CA ALA A 166 -0.63 -6.46 -16.67
C ALA A 166 -1.21 -5.39 -15.73
N PHE A 167 -0.59 -4.20 -15.62
CA PHE A 167 -1.19 -3.08 -14.87
C PHE A 167 -2.55 -2.68 -15.45
N THR A 168 -2.62 -2.58 -16.79
CA THR A 168 -3.85 -2.25 -17.51
C THR A 168 -4.95 -3.30 -17.25
N LYS A 169 -4.64 -4.59 -17.36
CA LYS A 169 -5.57 -5.68 -17.06
C LYS A 169 -6.02 -5.65 -15.60
N GLY A 170 -5.09 -5.51 -14.65
CA GLY A 170 -5.43 -5.42 -13.23
C GLY A 170 -6.33 -4.23 -12.90
N ALA A 171 -6.06 -3.06 -13.51
CA ALA A 171 -6.91 -1.89 -13.35
C ALA A 171 -8.33 -2.14 -13.91
N PHE A 172 -8.45 -2.73 -15.11
CA PHE A 172 -9.76 -3.10 -15.67
C PHE A 172 -10.49 -4.20 -14.90
N LEU A 173 -9.77 -5.03 -14.15
CA LEU A 173 -10.33 -6.04 -13.24
C LEU A 173 -10.70 -5.47 -11.87
N GLY A 174 -10.57 -4.16 -11.66
CA GLY A 174 -11.05 -3.55 -10.45
C GLY A 174 -10.12 -3.67 -9.24
N ASP A 175 -8.85 -4.03 -9.43
CA ASP A 175 -7.91 -4.21 -8.32
C ASP A 175 -7.29 -2.86 -7.87
N PRO A 176 -7.52 -2.43 -6.62
CA PRO A 176 -7.11 -1.09 -6.18
C PRO A 176 -5.59 -0.84 -6.27
N LYS A 177 -4.76 -1.86 -6.03
CA LYS A 177 -3.30 -1.75 -6.13
C LYS A 177 -2.86 -1.51 -7.58
N SER A 178 -3.45 -2.27 -8.51
CA SER A 178 -3.22 -2.15 -9.95
C SER A 178 -3.72 -0.81 -10.48
N MET A 179 -4.91 -0.38 -10.07
CA MET A 179 -5.47 0.94 -10.41
C MET A 179 -4.55 2.07 -9.97
N HIS A 180 -4.08 2.04 -8.71
CA HIS A 180 -3.13 3.02 -8.20
C HIS A 180 -1.84 3.01 -9.03
N ALA A 181 -1.22 1.83 -9.24
CA ALA A 181 0.01 1.71 -10.02
C ALA A 181 -0.17 2.21 -11.46
N TYR A 182 -1.31 1.92 -12.07
CA TYR A 182 -1.67 2.43 -13.39
C TYR A 182 -1.77 3.97 -13.39
N ALA A 183 -2.51 4.55 -12.44
CA ALA A 183 -2.78 5.98 -12.32
C ALA A 183 -1.55 6.86 -12.05
N THR A 184 -0.47 6.25 -11.57
CA THR A 184 0.69 6.97 -11.05
C THR A 184 1.96 6.72 -11.86
N ARG A 185 2.03 5.60 -12.59
CA ARG A 185 3.15 5.30 -13.50
C ARG A 185 2.91 5.80 -14.93
N TRP A 186 1.65 5.96 -15.35
CA TRP A 186 1.31 6.36 -16.71
C TRP A 186 0.78 7.79 -16.73
N ASN A 187 0.92 8.49 -17.86
CA ASN A 187 0.47 9.89 -18.05
C ASN A 187 -0.82 9.94 -18.90
N THR A 188 -1.85 9.20 -18.49
CA THR A 188 -3.14 9.11 -19.23
C THR A 188 -4.26 9.82 -18.48
N GLY A 189 -5.21 10.43 -19.22
CA GLY A 189 -6.38 11.15 -18.68
C GLY A 189 -7.17 10.37 -17.60
N SER A 190 -7.27 9.04 -17.72
CA SER A 190 -8.01 8.16 -16.81
C SER A 190 -7.39 7.99 -15.42
N ASN A 191 -6.20 8.54 -15.16
CA ASN A 191 -5.45 8.34 -13.92
C ASN A 191 -6.22 8.74 -12.66
N LEU A 192 -6.89 9.89 -12.68
CA LEU A 192 -7.56 10.41 -11.49
C LEU A 192 -8.81 9.59 -11.12
N GLN A 193 -9.53 9.05 -12.11
CA GLN A 193 -10.67 8.17 -11.87
C GLN A 193 -10.25 6.87 -11.19
N TRP A 194 -9.21 6.22 -11.72
CA TRP A 194 -8.65 5.00 -11.15
C TRP A 194 -8.12 5.21 -9.73
N LEU A 195 -7.45 6.33 -9.51
CA LEU A 195 -6.93 6.69 -8.20
C LEU A 195 -8.05 6.91 -7.18
N LEU A 196 -9.13 7.59 -7.58
CA LEU A 196 -10.33 7.75 -6.74
C LEU A 196 -11.00 6.41 -6.44
N MET A 197 -11.21 5.56 -7.44
CA MET A 197 -11.82 4.25 -7.22
C MET A 197 -10.99 3.39 -6.27
N ALA A 198 -9.66 3.41 -6.41
CA ALA A 198 -8.77 2.72 -5.48
C ALA A 198 -8.86 3.30 -4.05
N ALA A 199 -8.93 4.62 -3.91
CA ALA A 199 -9.11 5.28 -2.62
C ALA A 199 -10.46 4.94 -1.97
N ASP A 200 -11.54 4.97 -2.76
CA ASP A 200 -12.90 4.59 -2.34
C ASP A 200 -13.03 3.11 -1.98
N ALA A 201 -12.19 2.24 -2.56
CA ALA A 201 -12.04 0.85 -2.17
C ALA A 201 -11.21 0.67 -0.87
N GLY A 202 -10.66 1.74 -0.31
CA GLY A 202 -9.87 1.71 0.93
C GLY A 202 -8.38 1.43 0.73
N TYR A 203 -7.84 1.58 -0.49
CA TYR A 203 -6.42 1.40 -0.73
C TYR A 203 -5.62 2.61 -0.24
N ALA A 204 -4.84 2.40 0.82
CA ALA A 204 -4.20 3.47 1.59
C ALA A 204 -3.31 4.43 0.76
N PRO A 205 -2.42 3.94 -0.13
CA PRO A 205 -1.60 4.83 -0.96
C PRO A 205 -2.44 5.71 -1.89
N ALA A 206 -3.53 5.17 -2.45
CA ALA A 206 -4.44 5.96 -3.30
C ALA A 206 -5.21 6.99 -2.48
N ALA A 207 -5.73 6.62 -1.31
CA ALA A 207 -6.41 7.55 -0.41
C ALA A 207 -5.49 8.71 0.01
N HIS A 208 -4.23 8.43 0.33
CA HIS A 208 -3.24 9.46 0.62
C HIS A 208 -3.02 10.41 -0.56
N GLU A 209 -2.86 9.89 -1.77
CA GLU A 209 -2.74 10.75 -2.95
C GLU A 209 -3.99 11.62 -3.11
N ILE A 210 -5.20 11.03 -3.11
CA ILE A 210 -6.46 11.77 -3.27
C ILE A 210 -6.66 12.85 -2.18
N SER A 211 -6.28 12.57 -0.94
CA SER A 211 -6.30 13.57 0.15
C SER A 211 -5.51 14.82 -0.24
N ARG A 212 -4.29 14.63 -0.77
CA ARG A 212 -3.43 15.72 -1.22
C ARG A 212 -4.01 16.46 -2.41
N TRP A 213 -4.68 15.77 -3.34
CA TRP A 213 -5.37 16.41 -4.47
C TRP A 213 -6.46 17.37 -3.98
N TYR A 214 -7.33 16.91 -3.09
CA TYR A 214 -8.36 17.76 -2.49
C TYR A 214 -7.77 18.91 -1.66
N ARG A 215 -6.61 18.72 -1.01
CA ARG A 215 -5.99 19.73 -0.15
C ARG A 215 -5.31 20.84 -0.94
N PHE A 216 -4.45 20.47 -1.88
CA PHE A 216 -3.52 21.41 -2.51
C PHE A 216 -4.02 21.95 -3.85
N GLY A 217 -5.05 21.33 -4.41
CA GLY A 217 -5.35 21.48 -5.82
C GLY A 217 -4.27 20.83 -6.67
N GLY A 218 -4.68 20.24 -7.77
CA GLY A 218 -3.78 19.64 -8.74
C GLY A 218 -4.53 19.40 -10.02
N GLU A 219 -3.79 19.25 -11.11
CA GLU A 219 -4.31 18.83 -12.41
C GLU A 219 -3.48 17.66 -12.91
N LYS A 220 -4.12 16.53 -13.21
CA LYS A 220 -3.45 15.36 -13.81
C LYS A 220 -4.09 15.15 -15.16
N CYS A 221 -3.29 15.32 -16.21
CA CYS A 221 -3.74 15.12 -17.59
C CYS A 221 -5.02 15.94 -17.93
N GLY A 222 -5.15 17.17 -17.41
CA GLY A 222 -6.29 18.06 -17.72
C GLY A 222 -7.60 17.79 -16.95
N TYR A 223 -7.58 16.93 -15.93
CA TYR A 223 -8.71 16.74 -15.02
C TYR A 223 -8.43 17.32 -13.64
N ALA A 224 -9.49 17.86 -13.01
CA ALA A 224 -9.53 18.21 -11.59
C ALA A 224 -10.61 17.41 -10.86
N LEU A 225 -10.40 17.23 -9.56
CA LEU A 225 -11.43 16.70 -8.67
C LEU A 225 -12.59 17.69 -8.56
N PRO A 226 -13.85 17.23 -8.58
CA PRO A 226 -14.99 18.09 -8.30
C PRO A 226 -14.82 18.80 -6.97
N ASN A 227 -15.13 20.10 -6.92
CA ASN A 227 -15.08 20.94 -5.72
C ASN A 227 -13.70 21.09 -5.06
N SER A 228 -12.61 20.71 -5.73
CA SER A 228 -11.25 20.95 -5.23
C SER A 228 -10.88 22.44 -5.32
N PRO A 229 -10.22 23.04 -4.31
CA PRO A 229 -9.82 22.42 -3.03
C PRO A 229 -10.99 22.24 -2.04
N ASP A 230 -11.04 21.09 -1.36
CA ASP A 230 -12.04 20.74 -0.34
C ASP A 230 -11.34 20.11 0.89
N GLN A 231 -11.27 20.86 1.99
CA GLN A 231 -10.58 20.42 3.20
C GLN A 231 -11.28 19.26 3.92
N ALA A 232 -12.62 19.18 3.84
CA ALA A 232 -13.37 18.10 4.48
C ALA A 232 -13.11 16.77 3.77
N LEU A 233 -13.11 16.77 2.42
CA LEU A 233 -12.76 15.60 1.64
C LEU A 233 -11.27 15.25 1.79
N ALA A 234 -10.37 16.25 1.79
CA ALA A 234 -8.96 16.02 2.04
C ALA A 234 -8.73 15.28 3.38
N HIS A 235 -9.37 15.76 4.45
CA HIS A 235 -9.29 15.15 5.77
C HIS A 235 -9.88 13.74 5.80
N LYS A 236 -11.05 13.51 5.17
CA LYS A 236 -11.67 12.19 5.06
C LYS A 236 -10.70 11.15 4.47
N TYR A 237 -10.08 11.45 3.32
CA TYR A 237 -9.17 10.50 2.68
C TYR A 237 -7.85 10.34 3.43
N LEU A 238 -7.39 11.37 4.15
CA LEU A 238 -6.24 11.27 5.03
C LEU A 238 -6.48 10.25 6.14
N VAL A 239 -7.65 10.34 6.80
CA VAL A 239 -8.06 9.41 7.86
C VAL A 239 -8.14 7.98 7.33
N ILE A 240 -8.69 7.76 6.12
CA ILE A 240 -8.69 6.43 5.48
C ILE A 240 -7.26 5.90 5.33
N ALA A 241 -6.33 6.72 4.84
CA ALA A 241 -4.94 6.31 4.66
C ALA A 241 -4.24 5.98 5.99
N MET A 242 -4.44 6.81 7.01
CA MET A 242 -3.89 6.60 8.36
C MET A 242 -4.46 5.34 9.01
N ASN A 243 -5.77 5.10 8.88
CA ASN A 243 -6.43 3.91 9.43
C ASN A 243 -5.95 2.61 8.79
N GLN A 244 -5.45 2.69 7.57
CA GLN A 244 -4.82 1.57 6.89
C GLN A 244 -3.30 1.48 7.13
N GLY A 245 -2.72 2.38 7.92
CA GLY A 245 -1.30 2.36 8.30
C GLY A 245 -0.35 2.91 7.24
N HIS A 246 -0.83 3.75 6.32
CA HIS A 246 0.05 4.39 5.34
C HIS A 246 0.90 5.46 6.03
N ALA A 247 2.20 5.17 6.21
CA ALA A 247 3.06 5.95 7.08
C ALA A 247 3.14 7.44 6.68
N ARG A 248 3.24 7.71 5.38
CA ARG A 248 3.31 9.08 4.85
C ARG A 248 2.06 9.92 5.18
N ALA A 249 0.88 9.30 5.35
CA ALA A 249 -0.32 10.05 5.74
C ALA A 249 -0.17 10.72 7.10
N PHE A 250 0.63 10.16 8.00
CA PHE A 250 0.89 10.77 9.31
C PHE A 250 1.74 12.04 9.21
N GLY A 251 2.62 12.15 8.21
CA GLY A 251 3.34 13.40 7.95
C GLY A 251 2.42 14.50 7.41
N ASP A 252 1.45 14.13 6.58
CA ASP A 252 0.40 15.06 6.11
C ASP A 252 -0.54 15.50 7.24
N ALA A 253 -0.81 14.63 8.23
CA ALA A 253 -1.57 14.98 9.43
C ALA A 253 -0.79 15.93 10.37
N ALA A 254 0.52 15.67 10.55
CA ALA A 254 1.39 16.60 11.26
C ALA A 254 1.46 17.96 10.56
N TYR A 255 1.50 17.97 9.22
CA TYR A 255 1.43 19.21 8.44
C TYR A 255 0.12 19.99 8.67
N GLU A 256 -1.04 19.32 8.66
CA GLU A 256 -2.33 19.98 8.95
C GLU A 256 -2.31 20.69 10.30
N ILE A 257 -1.75 20.06 11.32
CA ILE A 257 -1.62 20.65 12.65
C ILE A 257 -0.63 21.82 12.66
N LEU A 258 0.53 21.68 12.03
CA LEU A 258 1.57 22.71 12.07
C LEU A 258 1.20 23.97 11.27
N THR A 259 0.20 23.89 10.39
CA THR A 259 -0.26 25.01 9.56
C THR A 259 -1.61 25.59 10.00
N SER A 260 -2.17 25.11 11.11
CA SER A 260 -3.40 25.63 11.69
C SER A 260 -3.14 26.75 12.71
N GLU A 261 -4.16 27.56 12.99
CA GLU A 261 -4.08 28.64 13.99
C GLU A 261 -3.93 28.10 15.43
N ASP A 262 -4.35 26.86 15.68
CA ASP A 262 -4.27 26.16 16.96
C ASP A 262 -3.06 25.22 17.08
N ALA A 263 -2.06 25.36 16.20
CA ALA A 263 -0.88 24.50 16.11
C ALA A 263 -0.19 24.25 17.48
N GLN A 264 -0.08 25.26 18.33
CA GLN A 264 0.53 25.10 19.66
C GLN A 264 -0.29 24.20 20.59
N ALA A 265 -1.62 24.31 20.56
CA ALA A 265 -2.51 23.49 21.39
C ALA A 265 -2.50 22.03 20.95
N ARG A 266 -2.30 21.78 19.65
CA ARG A 266 -2.29 20.45 19.03
C ARG A 266 -0.89 19.89 18.77
N LEU A 267 0.15 20.58 19.25
CA LEU A 267 1.53 20.18 18.99
C LEU A 267 1.83 18.75 19.47
N LYS A 268 1.19 18.31 20.57
CA LYS A 268 1.29 16.93 21.06
C LYS A 268 0.87 15.90 20.01
N ASP A 269 -0.20 16.17 19.25
CA ASP A 269 -0.71 15.28 18.20
C ASP A 269 0.28 15.22 17.03
N ALA A 270 0.93 16.33 16.67
CA ALA A 270 1.93 16.35 15.60
C ALA A 270 3.18 15.52 15.95
N TYR A 271 3.60 15.54 17.22
CA TYR A 271 4.65 14.64 17.73
C TYR A 271 4.20 13.18 17.66
N MET A 272 2.99 12.89 18.16
CA MET A 272 2.41 11.54 18.13
C MET A 272 2.35 10.99 16.70
N TYR A 273 1.81 11.74 15.73
CA TYR A 273 1.73 11.31 14.34
C TYR A 273 3.10 11.10 13.71
N THR A 274 4.07 11.98 13.98
CA THR A 274 5.44 11.82 13.46
C THR A 274 6.07 10.52 13.97
N GLN A 275 5.88 10.19 15.25
CA GLN A 275 6.37 8.95 15.83
C GLN A 275 5.71 7.71 15.23
N ILE A 276 4.39 7.73 15.05
CA ILE A 276 3.65 6.64 14.39
C ILE A 276 4.14 6.44 12.95
N GLY A 277 4.23 7.53 12.17
CA GLY A 277 4.69 7.50 10.78
C GLY A 277 6.09 6.89 10.65
N ARG A 278 7.06 7.37 11.43
CA ARG A 278 8.44 6.82 11.43
C ARG A 278 8.46 5.33 11.80
N ALA A 279 7.71 4.92 12.83
CA ALA A 279 7.62 3.53 13.23
C ALA A 279 7.03 2.62 12.12
N LEU A 280 6.06 3.12 11.35
CA LEU A 280 5.46 2.39 10.23
C LEU A 280 6.35 2.36 8.97
N GLU A 281 7.18 3.39 8.74
CA GLU A 281 8.17 3.39 7.66
C GLU A 281 9.23 2.31 7.85
N GLU A 282 9.62 2.03 9.09
CA GLU A 282 10.51 0.93 9.45
C GLU A 282 9.86 -0.45 9.25
N SER A 283 8.52 -0.52 9.19
CA SER A 283 7.74 -1.77 9.20
C SER A 283 7.01 -2.08 7.88
N ASP A 284 7.48 -1.57 6.75
CA ASP A 284 6.86 -1.69 5.42
C ASP A 284 5.36 -1.31 5.38
N ASN A 285 4.97 -0.19 6.02
CA ASN A 285 3.58 0.32 6.11
C ASN A 285 2.60 -0.66 6.77
N GLY A 286 2.97 -1.16 7.95
CA GLY A 286 2.12 -2.04 8.76
C GLY A 286 2.12 -3.52 8.35
N LEU A 287 2.70 -3.89 7.20
CA LEU A 287 2.85 -5.28 6.78
C LEU A 287 3.60 -6.07 7.86
N LEU A 288 4.75 -5.55 8.29
CA LEU A 288 5.61 -6.24 9.26
C LEU A 288 5.12 -6.15 10.71
N LEU A 289 3.94 -5.57 11.00
CA LEU A 289 3.39 -5.59 12.35
C LEU A 289 2.68 -6.91 12.67
N VAL A 290 2.27 -7.68 11.67
CA VAL A 290 1.54 -8.94 11.88
C VAL A 290 2.52 -10.03 12.28
N GLY A 291 2.30 -10.63 13.46
CA GLY A 291 3.13 -11.75 13.93
C GLY A 291 4.58 -11.35 14.27
N ARG A 292 4.84 -10.05 14.46
CA ARG A 292 6.15 -9.50 14.85
C ARG A 292 5.98 -8.56 16.05
N PRO A 293 7.04 -8.34 16.85
CA PRO A 293 7.00 -7.32 17.90
C PRO A 293 6.74 -5.93 17.34
N LEU A 294 6.12 -5.07 18.14
CA LEU A 294 5.97 -3.65 17.80
C LEU A 294 7.33 -3.00 17.59
N PRO A 295 7.46 -2.11 16.59
CA PRO A 295 8.66 -1.31 16.39
C PRO A 295 8.90 -0.43 17.62
N THR A 296 10.17 -0.10 17.86
CA THR A 296 10.54 0.79 18.96
C THR A 296 10.15 2.21 18.60
N VAL A 297 9.28 2.81 19.41
CA VAL A 297 8.89 4.22 19.22
C VAL A 297 9.93 5.11 19.88
N ASN A 298 10.71 5.81 19.05
CA ASN A 298 11.72 6.74 19.53
C ASN A 298 11.10 8.14 19.72
N PRO A 299 11.40 8.83 20.83
CA PRO A 299 11.06 10.24 20.98
C PRO A 299 11.63 11.07 19.82
N VAL A 300 10.87 12.08 19.40
CA VAL A 300 11.23 12.97 18.28
C VAL A 300 11.37 14.40 18.77
N SER A 301 12.28 15.15 18.17
CA SER A 301 12.45 16.58 18.40
C SER A 301 11.43 17.41 17.61
N LEU A 302 11.32 18.72 17.89
CA LEU A 302 10.50 19.61 17.05
C LEU A 302 11.02 19.64 15.61
N ASP A 303 12.34 19.63 15.42
CA ASP A 303 12.96 19.61 14.09
C ASP A 303 12.64 18.33 13.32
N ASP A 304 12.52 17.20 14.03
CA ASP A 304 12.07 15.94 13.44
C ASP A 304 10.63 16.01 12.94
N VAL A 305 9.73 16.62 13.73
CA VAL A 305 8.31 16.82 13.37
C VAL A 305 8.19 17.74 12.16
N LEU A 306 8.91 18.87 12.18
CA LEU A 306 8.98 19.80 11.05
C LEU A 306 9.57 19.13 9.80
N GLY A 307 10.64 18.36 9.97
CA GLY A 307 11.31 17.64 8.90
C GLY A 307 10.42 16.58 8.27
N TYR A 308 9.68 15.83 9.09
CA TYR A 308 8.76 14.78 8.62
C TYR A 308 7.56 15.37 7.86
N ALA A 309 6.93 16.41 8.41
CA ALA A 309 5.87 17.13 7.71
C ALA A 309 6.35 17.68 6.36
N ARG A 310 7.58 18.22 6.30
CA ARG A 310 8.19 18.71 5.04
C ARG A 310 8.48 17.60 4.05
N TYR A 311 9.04 16.48 4.50
CA TYR A 311 9.38 15.35 3.65
C TYR A 311 8.16 14.82 2.88
N VAL A 312 7.00 14.78 3.53
CA VAL A 312 5.76 14.28 2.91
C VAL A 312 5.15 15.30 1.92
N LEU A 313 5.37 16.59 2.11
CA LEU A 313 4.90 17.63 1.19
C LEU A 313 5.55 17.59 -0.19
N MET A 314 6.69 16.92 -0.40
CA MET A 314 7.26 16.78 -1.74
C MET A 314 6.34 15.91 -2.60
N PRO A 315 5.60 16.48 -3.57
CA PRO A 315 4.87 15.65 -4.51
C PRO A 315 5.86 15.05 -5.52
N PRO A 316 5.60 13.85 -6.06
CA PRO A 316 6.44 13.32 -7.13
C PRO A 316 6.36 14.15 -8.43
N HIS A 317 5.36 15.05 -8.59
CA HIS A 317 5.08 15.72 -9.87
C HIS A 317 4.56 17.18 -9.80
N SER A 318 4.66 17.90 -8.68
CA SER A 318 4.30 19.34 -8.71
C SER A 318 5.50 20.16 -9.21
N PRO A 319 5.29 21.22 -10.00
CA PRO A 319 6.34 22.19 -10.26
C PRO A 319 6.88 22.72 -8.93
N LEU A 320 8.21 22.67 -8.78
CA LEU A 320 8.98 23.05 -7.59
C LEU A 320 8.49 24.37 -6.93
N SER A 321 8.01 25.32 -7.75
CA SER A 321 7.51 26.63 -7.30
C SER A 321 6.28 26.57 -6.38
N ASN A 322 5.41 25.55 -6.50
CA ASN A 322 4.26 25.40 -5.61
C ASN A 322 4.66 24.71 -4.29
N THR A 323 5.61 23.79 -4.36
CA THR A 323 6.18 23.15 -3.18
C THR A 323 6.98 24.15 -2.33
N GLU A 324 7.76 25.04 -2.95
CA GLU A 324 8.45 26.15 -2.27
C GLU A 324 7.48 27.12 -1.57
N LYS A 325 6.34 27.47 -2.19
CA LYS A 325 5.30 28.27 -1.55
C LYS A 325 4.69 27.57 -0.33
N GLN A 326 4.41 26.27 -0.41
CA GLN A 326 3.91 25.48 0.72
C GLN A 326 4.95 25.35 1.84
N PHE A 327 6.24 25.18 1.49
CA PHE A 327 7.33 25.20 2.47
C PHE A 327 7.46 26.53 3.20
N SER A 328 7.27 27.64 2.49
CA SER A 328 7.28 28.98 3.10
C SER A 328 6.13 29.17 4.11
N GLN A 329 4.99 28.48 3.92
CA GLN A 329 3.86 28.50 4.86
C GLN A 329 4.21 27.77 6.16
N VAL A 330 4.79 26.56 6.09
CA VAL A 330 5.24 25.84 7.29
C VAL A 330 6.21 26.71 8.10
N ALA A 331 7.23 27.27 7.46
CA ALA A 331 8.20 28.12 8.15
C ALA A 331 7.58 29.39 8.76
N LYS A 332 6.49 29.90 8.18
CA LYS A 332 5.76 31.06 8.70
C LYS A 332 4.92 30.71 9.93
N PHE A 333 4.17 29.61 9.89
CA PHE A 333 3.28 29.18 10.98
C PHE A 333 4.03 28.53 12.15
N THR A 334 5.20 27.94 11.88
CA THR A 334 6.01 27.31 12.93
C THR A 334 6.94 28.29 13.63
N LYS A 335 7.03 29.53 13.13
CA LYS A 335 7.80 30.61 13.76
C LYS A 335 7.15 30.99 15.09
N GLY A 336 7.78 30.58 16.18
CA GLY A 336 7.31 30.86 17.54
C GLY A 336 6.63 29.69 18.25
N LEU A 337 6.54 28.51 17.60
CA LEU A 337 6.13 27.30 18.31
C LEU A 337 7.13 26.95 19.43
N LEU A 338 6.59 26.75 20.62
CA LEU A 338 7.35 26.30 21.77
C LEU A 338 7.41 24.78 21.77
N LYS A 339 8.63 24.23 21.87
CA LYS A 339 8.85 22.78 21.99
C LYS A 339 8.04 22.22 23.17
N LEU A 340 7.54 21.00 23.01
CA LEU A 340 6.94 20.27 24.13
C LEU A 340 7.99 20.05 25.21
N ASP A 341 7.55 20.18 26.47
CA ASP A 341 8.34 19.77 27.61
C ASP A 341 8.46 18.23 27.67
N ALA A 342 9.24 17.73 28.63
CA ALA A 342 9.48 16.30 28.77
C ALA A 342 8.18 15.51 29.02
N GLN A 343 7.22 16.09 29.76
CA GLN A 343 5.94 15.44 30.04
C GLN A 343 5.10 15.34 28.76
N GLY A 344 4.95 16.42 28.00
CA GLY A 344 4.18 16.43 26.75
C GLY A 344 4.76 15.47 25.70
N GLN A 345 6.09 15.35 25.62
CA GLN A 345 6.73 14.35 24.75
C GLN A 345 6.49 12.91 25.21
N ALA A 346 6.53 12.66 26.52
CA ALA A 346 6.22 11.34 27.08
C ALA A 346 4.76 10.95 26.82
N GLU A 347 3.81 11.87 27.01
CA GLU A 347 2.40 11.65 26.70
C GLU A 347 2.17 11.38 25.20
N ALA A 348 2.82 12.15 24.30
CA ALA A 348 2.75 11.89 22.86
C ALA A 348 3.23 10.47 22.52
N THR A 349 4.31 10.04 23.17
CA THR A 349 4.90 8.71 22.98
C THR A 349 3.99 7.59 23.48
N ILE A 350 3.37 7.77 24.65
CA ILE A 350 2.39 6.83 25.18
C ILE A 350 1.21 6.68 24.22
N SER A 351 0.67 7.78 23.70
CA SER A 351 -0.43 7.75 22.73
C SER A 351 -0.04 7.11 21.41
N ALA A 352 1.17 7.37 20.89
CA ALA A 352 1.68 6.76 19.67
C ALA A 352 1.81 5.23 19.81
N VAL A 353 2.37 4.77 20.94
CA VAL A 353 2.49 3.34 21.25
C VAL A 353 1.12 2.69 21.42
N ALA A 354 0.17 3.37 22.06
CA ALA A 354 -1.20 2.88 22.20
C ALA A 354 -1.86 2.70 20.82
N TRP A 355 -1.77 3.71 19.95
CA TRP A 355 -2.31 3.64 18.59
C TRP A 355 -1.69 2.48 17.79
N LEU A 356 -0.36 2.30 17.85
CA LEU A 356 0.33 1.21 17.15
C LEU A 356 -0.09 -0.17 17.66
N ARG A 357 -0.30 -0.33 18.97
CA ARG A 357 -0.84 -1.57 19.57
C ARG A 357 -2.23 -1.90 19.05
N ASP A 358 -3.12 -0.91 19.06
CA ASP A 358 -4.50 -1.11 18.59
C ASP A 358 -4.54 -1.38 17.08
N PHE A 359 -3.70 -0.69 16.31
CA PHE A 359 -3.53 -0.95 14.88
C PHE A 359 -3.01 -2.37 14.62
N GLN A 360 -1.96 -2.80 15.31
CA GLN A 360 -1.43 -4.15 15.21
C GLN A 360 -2.50 -5.20 15.53
N LYS A 361 -3.22 -5.04 16.64
CA LYS A 361 -4.28 -5.97 17.05
C LYS A 361 -5.37 -6.12 15.98
N ARG A 362 -5.79 -5.01 15.34
CA ARG A 362 -6.75 -5.05 14.23
C ARG A 362 -6.18 -5.81 13.02
N LYS A 363 -4.94 -5.51 12.63
CA LYS A 363 -4.28 -6.20 11.50
C LYS A 363 -4.04 -7.67 11.76
N GLU A 364 -3.74 -8.08 12.99
CA GLU A 364 -3.62 -9.48 13.37
C GLU A 364 -4.96 -10.23 13.26
N ALA A 365 -6.06 -9.60 13.67
CA ALA A 365 -7.40 -10.17 13.53
C ALA A 365 -7.79 -10.35 12.05
N ASP A 366 -7.60 -9.32 11.23
CA ASP A 366 -7.85 -9.38 9.78
C ASP A 366 -7.00 -10.48 9.13
N MET A 367 -5.72 -10.56 9.50
CA MET A 367 -4.79 -11.56 8.97
C MET A 367 -5.12 -12.98 9.41
N ALA A 368 -5.60 -13.19 10.64
CA ALA A 368 -6.00 -14.51 11.11
C ALA A 368 -7.19 -15.06 10.30
N ALA A 369 -8.21 -14.22 10.06
CA ALA A 369 -9.36 -14.60 9.24
C ALA A 369 -8.93 -14.92 7.80
N GLU A 370 -8.07 -14.09 7.23
CA GLU A 370 -7.58 -14.28 5.87
C GLU A 370 -6.67 -15.52 5.73
N ARG A 371 -5.82 -15.81 6.72
CA ARG A 371 -5.02 -17.04 6.78
C ARG A 371 -5.90 -18.29 6.86
N ALA A 372 -6.99 -18.26 7.61
CA ALA A 372 -7.94 -19.36 7.67
C ALA A 372 -8.59 -19.64 6.30
N ARG A 373 -9.12 -18.60 5.64
CA ARG A 373 -9.69 -18.69 4.28
C ARG A 373 -8.68 -19.25 3.27
N ARG A 374 -7.44 -18.76 3.31
CA ARG A 374 -6.34 -19.25 2.45
C ARG A 374 -5.93 -20.68 2.76
N GLY A 375 -5.99 -21.09 4.02
CA GLY A 375 -5.74 -22.47 4.44
C GLY A 375 -6.69 -23.46 3.75
N GLU A 376 -7.99 -23.15 3.70
CA GLU A 376 -8.99 -23.97 3.00
C GLU A 376 -8.75 -24.04 1.49
N LEU A 377 -8.40 -22.91 0.86
CA LEU A 377 -8.01 -22.88 -0.56
C LEU A 377 -6.76 -23.71 -0.82
N THR A 378 -5.76 -23.59 0.05
CA THR A 378 -4.49 -24.31 -0.05
C THR A 378 -4.71 -25.81 0.12
N ALA A 379 -5.57 -26.24 1.04
CA ALA A 379 -5.93 -27.65 1.19
C ALA A 379 -6.55 -28.21 -0.10
N ARG A 380 -7.52 -27.50 -0.69
CA ARG A 380 -8.14 -27.89 -1.97
C ARG A 380 -7.15 -27.94 -3.13
N LEU A 381 -6.22 -26.98 -3.21
CA LEU A 381 -5.13 -27.00 -4.19
C LEU A 381 -4.29 -28.26 -4.03
N ARG A 382 -3.89 -28.57 -2.79
CA ARG A 382 -3.03 -29.73 -2.48
C ARG A 382 -3.71 -31.06 -2.78
N GLU A 383 -4.99 -31.20 -2.48
CA GLU A 383 -5.78 -32.39 -2.83
C GLU A 383 -5.78 -32.64 -4.34
N ARG A 384 -5.88 -31.57 -5.14
CA ARG A 384 -5.83 -31.67 -6.60
C ARG A 384 -4.43 -31.97 -7.14
N CYS A 385 -3.39 -31.71 -6.35
CA CYS A 385 -1.99 -31.82 -6.74
C CYS A 385 -1.22 -32.93 -5.99
N LEU A 386 -1.94 -33.92 -5.42
CA LEU A 386 -1.34 -35.02 -4.66
C LEU A 386 -0.18 -35.73 -5.38
N PRO A 387 -0.30 -36.11 -6.68
CA PRO A 387 0.80 -36.80 -7.37
C PRO A 387 2.10 -35.97 -7.42
N ALA A 388 1.99 -34.66 -7.62
CA ALA A 388 3.15 -33.77 -7.60
C ALA A 388 3.75 -33.62 -6.20
N LEU A 389 2.93 -33.63 -5.15
CA LEU A 389 3.42 -33.55 -3.77
C LEU A 389 4.26 -34.78 -3.40
N ASP A 390 3.86 -35.97 -3.83
CA ASP A 390 4.61 -37.21 -3.61
C ASP A 390 5.98 -37.15 -4.30
N TYR A 391 6.01 -36.71 -5.57
CA TYR A 391 7.25 -36.50 -6.30
C TYR A 391 8.17 -35.47 -5.61
N LEU A 392 7.64 -34.30 -5.25
CA LEU A 392 8.41 -33.22 -4.62
C LEU A 392 8.96 -33.59 -3.23
N ALA A 393 8.38 -34.59 -2.55
CA ALA A 393 8.89 -35.11 -1.30
C ALA A 393 10.17 -35.95 -1.47
N THR A 394 10.42 -36.47 -2.68
CA THR A 394 11.63 -37.24 -3.00
C THR A 394 12.84 -36.36 -3.33
N LEU A 395 12.63 -35.07 -3.57
CA LEU A 395 13.69 -34.13 -3.93
C LEU A 395 14.52 -33.73 -2.71
N PRO A 396 15.85 -33.53 -2.88
CA PRO A 396 16.69 -33.00 -1.83
C PRO A 396 16.25 -31.60 -1.42
N ASP A 397 16.64 -31.17 -0.22
CA ASP A 397 16.39 -29.80 0.23
C ASP A 397 17.01 -28.78 -0.75
N PRO A 398 16.38 -27.60 -0.92
CA PRO A 398 16.90 -26.57 -1.82
C PRO A 398 18.33 -26.18 -1.42
N PRO A 399 19.23 -25.91 -2.38
CA PRO A 399 20.59 -25.49 -2.08
C PRO A 399 20.56 -24.22 -1.21
N LEU A 400 21.25 -24.28 -0.06
CA LEU A 400 21.47 -23.15 0.84
C LEU A 400 22.30 -22.09 0.10
N GLY A 401 21.63 -21.12 -0.52
CA GLY A 401 22.32 -20.02 -1.14
C GLY A 401 22.67 -18.94 -0.10
N ASN A 402 23.96 -18.56 -0.01
CA ASN A 402 24.38 -17.36 0.73
C ASN A 402 23.55 -16.15 0.26
N GLY A 403 22.70 -15.64 1.13
CA GLY A 403 21.68 -14.65 0.79
C GLY A 403 22.30 -13.36 0.27
N SER A 404 22.03 -13.02 -1.00
CA SER A 404 21.97 -11.61 -1.36
C SER A 404 20.61 -11.11 -0.92
N HIS A 405 20.57 -10.04 -0.12
CA HIS A 405 19.34 -9.32 0.17
C HIS A 405 18.60 -9.03 -1.14
N TYR A 406 17.27 -9.02 -1.12
CA TYR A 406 16.53 -8.21 -2.08
C TYR A 406 17.21 -6.81 -2.07
N GLY A 407 18.00 -6.52 -3.10
CA GLY A 407 18.75 -5.27 -3.21
C GLY A 407 17.86 -4.06 -3.48
N GLY A 408 16.56 -4.30 -3.66
CA GLY A 408 15.54 -3.28 -3.50
C GLY A 408 14.86 -3.49 -2.15
N HIS A 409 14.84 -2.46 -1.32
CA HIS A 409 13.81 -2.35 -0.29
C HIS A 409 12.48 -2.84 -0.88
N ILE A 410 11.74 -3.66 -0.15
CA ILE A 410 10.32 -3.89 -0.43
C ILE A 410 9.60 -2.60 -0.05
N THR A 411 9.85 -1.54 -0.81
CA THR A 411 9.02 -0.37 -0.79
C THR A 411 7.68 -0.85 -1.32
N THR A 412 6.71 -1.07 -0.42
CA THR A 412 5.28 -1.00 -0.76
C THR A 412 4.95 0.37 -1.40
N THR A 413 5.83 1.37 -1.21
CA THR A 413 6.03 2.53 -2.08
C THR A 413 6.86 2.21 -3.32
N GLY A 414 6.51 1.19 -4.09
CA GLY A 414 7.18 0.81 -5.34
C GLY A 414 6.98 1.86 -6.44
N MET A 415 7.38 3.11 -6.18
CA MET A 415 7.34 4.35 -6.95
C MET A 415 7.98 5.49 -6.13
N SER A 416 9.31 5.51 -5.99
CA SER A 416 10.01 6.78 -5.67
C SER A 416 11.53 6.73 -5.88
N ARG A 417 12.14 5.56 -6.05
CA ARG A 417 13.58 5.47 -6.39
C ARG A 417 13.83 5.33 -7.88
N PHE A 418 13.36 6.31 -8.65
CA PHE A 418 13.93 6.64 -9.96
C PHE A 418 13.80 8.15 -10.18
N ALA A 419 14.66 8.91 -9.49
CA ALA A 419 15.18 10.20 -9.93
C ALA A 419 16.11 10.75 -8.83
N THR A 420 17.34 10.23 -8.79
CA THR A 420 18.47 11.07 -8.41
C THR A 420 19.49 10.85 -9.51
N PRO A 421 19.76 11.84 -10.38
CA PRO A 421 20.92 11.76 -11.26
C PRO A 421 22.13 11.59 -10.35
N GLY A 422 22.83 10.48 -10.49
CA GLY A 422 24.13 10.31 -9.85
C GLY A 422 25.03 11.45 -10.29
N SER A 423 25.33 12.34 -9.35
CA SER A 423 26.52 13.19 -9.43
C SER A 423 27.74 12.29 -9.67
N ALA A 424 28.60 12.69 -10.60
CA ALA A 424 29.79 11.94 -10.96
C ALA A 424 30.74 11.86 -9.76
N ILE A 425 31.05 10.63 -9.32
CA ILE A 425 32.22 10.41 -8.47
C ILE A 425 33.44 10.43 -9.39
N SER A 426 34.29 11.41 -9.11
CA SER A 426 35.62 11.63 -9.65
C SER A 426 36.52 10.40 -9.54
N ARG A 427 37.35 10.21 -10.56
CA ARG A 427 38.79 10.13 -10.40
C ARG A 427 39.44 11.14 -11.32
#